data_AF-A0A3B0TKW7-F1
#
_entry.id   AF-A0A3B0TKW7-F1
#
_cell.length_a   1.000
_cell.length_b   1.000
_cell.length_c   1.000
_cell.angle_alpha   90.00
_cell.angle_beta   90.00
_cell.angle_gamma   90.00
#
_symmetry.space_group_name_H-M   'P 1'
#
loop_
_entity.id
_entity.type
_entity.pdbx_description
1 polymer ?
#
loop_
_entity_poly.entity_id
_entity_poly.type
_entity_poly.pdbx_seq_one_letter_code
_entity_poly.pdbx_strand_id
1 'polypeptide(L)'
;MVYEIKGLSDKELLEKVLKEFADFKIETAKIIDGLTKEIAVLKEKLSKYENPKNSHNSSIPLSQDQFRQTKSLRKKPNKKVGGQQGSKLLKISNPDKIIFHDITVCECCQALLLDEGELKSRQVFDIPKLKIEVTEHQIIIKKCGAKNKSVFSKKN
;
A
#
# COMPACT_ATOMS: atom_id res chain seq x y z
N MET A 1 -49.26 -14.44 65.44
CA MET A 1 -50.13 -14.34 64.24
C MET A 1 -49.65 -15.36 63.25
N VAL A 2 -50.28 -16.53 63.25
CA VAL A 2 -49.96 -17.66 62.36
C VAL A 2 -50.85 -17.49 61.13
N TYR A 3 -50.27 -17.27 59.97
CA TYR A 3 -51.04 -17.24 58.74
C TYR A 3 -51.42 -18.68 58.38
N GLU A 4 -52.70 -19.03 58.58
CA GLU A 4 -53.29 -20.28 58.10
C GLU A 4 -53.24 -20.31 56.56
N ILE A 5 -52.35 -21.13 56.01
CA ILE A 5 -52.45 -21.53 54.61
C ILE A 5 -53.40 -22.72 54.58
N LYS A 6 -54.67 -22.49 54.20
CA LYS A 6 -55.61 -23.57 53.85
C LYS A 6 -54.94 -24.43 52.78
N GLY A 7 -54.64 -25.69 53.13
CA GLY A 7 -53.94 -26.62 52.26
C GLY A 7 -54.75 -26.89 51.01
N LEU A 8 -54.24 -26.46 49.86
CA LEU A 8 -54.68 -26.97 48.58
C LEU A 8 -54.45 -28.48 48.56
N SER A 9 -55.40 -29.23 48.03
CA SER A 9 -55.19 -30.67 47.83
C SER A 9 -54.02 -30.89 46.87
N ASP A 10 -53.32 -32.01 47.01
CA ASP A 10 -52.17 -32.36 46.14
C ASP A 10 -52.53 -32.26 44.65
N LYS A 11 -53.79 -32.54 44.31
CA LYS A 11 -54.33 -32.41 42.95
C LYS A 11 -54.36 -30.95 42.48
N GLU A 12 -54.82 -30.02 43.31
CA GLU A 12 -54.88 -28.59 42.96
C GLU A 12 -53.48 -27.96 42.90
N LEU A 13 -52.55 -28.44 43.74
CA LEU A 13 -51.14 -28.06 43.64
C LEU A 13 -50.52 -28.55 42.33
N LEU A 14 -50.79 -29.80 41.96
CA LEU A 14 -50.30 -30.38 40.70
C LEU A 14 -50.86 -29.63 39.48
N GLU A 15 -52.14 -29.28 39.49
CA GLU A 15 -52.78 -28.49 38.42
C GLU A 15 -52.16 -27.09 38.28
N LYS A 16 -51.86 -26.41 39.40
CA LYS A 16 -51.17 -25.12 39.38
C LYS A 16 -49.77 -25.23 38.79
N VAL A 17 -48.99 -26.21 39.25
CA VAL A 17 -47.62 -26.43 38.77
C VAL A 17 -47.61 -26.75 37.27
N LEU A 18 -48.52 -27.60 36.80
CA LEU A 18 -48.64 -27.93 35.37
C LEU A 18 -48.98 -26.69 34.52
N LYS A 19 -49.83 -25.79 35.03
CA LYS A 19 -50.17 -24.54 34.36
C LYS A 19 -48.96 -23.60 34.27
N GLU A 20 -48.23 -23.41 35.38
CA GLU A 20 -47.01 -22.61 35.40
C GLU A 20 -45.93 -23.17 34.46
N PHE A 21 -45.77 -24.49 34.39
CA PHE A 21 -44.87 -25.12 33.43
C PHE A 21 -45.30 -24.90 31.97
N ALA A 22 -46.60 -24.90 31.69
CA ALA A 22 -47.11 -24.63 30.35
C ALA A 22 -46.85 -23.17 29.94
N ASP A 23 -47.12 -22.23 30.86
CA ASP A 23 -46.88 -20.80 30.65
C ASP A 23 -45.38 -20.53 30.42
N PHE A 24 -44.52 -21.15 31.23
CA PHE A 24 -43.06 -21.06 31.07
C PHE A 24 -42.57 -21.62 29.73
N LYS A 25 -43.12 -22.74 29.26
CA LYS A 25 -42.80 -23.31 27.93
C LYS A 25 -43.19 -22.36 26.80
N ILE A 26 -44.33 -21.69 26.92
CA ILE A 26 -44.79 -20.72 25.91
C ILE A 26 -43.87 -19.50 25.89
N GLU A 27 -43.49 -18.99 27.06
CA GLU A 27 -42.62 -17.81 27.17
C GLU A 27 -41.21 -18.10 26.65
N THR A 28 -40.63 -19.25 27.03
CA THR A 28 -39.32 -19.68 26.52
C THR A 28 -39.32 -19.89 25.01
N ALA A 29 -40.37 -20.48 24.43
CA ALA A 29 -40.49 -20.63 22.98
C ALA A 29 -40.54 -19.28 22.25
N LYS A 30 -41.24 -18.28 22.81
CA LYS A 30 -41.27 -16.91 22.26
C LYS A 30 -39.90 -16.25 22.29
N ILE A 31 -39.16 -16.41 23.40
CA ILE A 31 -37.80 -15.85 23.54
C ILE A 31 -36.85 -16.50 22.53
N ILE A 32 -36.89 -17.82 22.37
CA ILE A 32 -36.07 -18.55 21.40
C ILE A 32 -36.38 -18.09 19.97
N ASP A 33 -37.65 -17.94 19.61
CA ASP A 33 -38.04 -17.43 18.29
C ASP A 33 -37.53 -15.99 18.04
N GLY A 34 -37.64 -15.11 19.05
CA GLY A 34 -37.08 -13.75 18.96
C GLY A 34 -35.57 -13.73 18.76
N LEU A 35 -34.83 -14.47 19.59
CA LEU A 35 -33.37 -14.53 19.54
C LEU A 35 -32.88 -15.17 18.23
N THR A 36 -33.54 -16.22 17.75
CA THR A 36 -33.15 -16.88 16.50
C THR A 36 -33.33 -15.96 15.29
N LYS A 37 -34.41 -15.16 15.25
CA LYS A 37 -34.62 -14.13 14.23
C LYS A 37 -33.55 -13.04 14.30
N GLU A 38 -33.24 -12.55 15.49
CA GLU A 38 -32.22 -11.52 15.67
C GLU A 38 -30.82 -12.01 15.27
N ILE A 39 -30.46 -13.24 15.66
CA ILE A 39 -29.22 -13.89 15.24
C ILE A 39 -29.16 -14.03 13.72
N ALA A 40 -30.25 -14.41 13.05
CA ALA A 40 -30.29 -14.52 11.60
C ALA A 40 -30.03 -13.16 10.91
N VAL A 41 -30.71 -12.10 11.37
CA VAL A 41 -30.51 -10.73 10.86
C VAL A 41 -29.08 -10.23 11.12
N LEU A 42 -28.53 -10.49 12.31
CA LEU A 42 -27.17 -10.09 12.65
C LEU A 42 -26.13 -10.84 11.81
N LYS A 43 -26.30 -12.15 11.61
CA LYS A 43 -25.45 -12.95 10.73
C LYS A 43 -25.49 -12.44 9.28
N GLU A 44 -26.67 -12.13 8.76
CA GLU A 44 -26.81 -11.56 7.43
C GLU A 44 -26.08 -10.21 7.31
N LYS A 45 -26.21 -9.33 8.31
CA LYS A 45 -25.49 -8.05 8.34
C LYS A 45 -23.98 -8.24 8.44
N LEU A 46 -23.53 -9.22 9.20
CA LEU A 46 -22.11 -9.52 9.42
C LEU A 46 -21.46 -10.24 8.25
N SER A 47 -22.22 -10.97 7.42
CA SER A 47 -21.71 -11.65 6.21
C SER A 47 -20.90 -10.72 5.29
N LYS A 48 -21.24 -9.43 5.25
CA LYS A 48 -20.53 -8.39 4.47
C LYS A 48 -19.12 -8.09 5.00
N TYR A 49 -18.83 -8.45 6.26
CA TYR A 49 -17.56 -8.25 6.94
C TYR A 49 -16.80 -9.56 7.19
N GLU A 50 -17.39 -10.72 6.86
CA GLU A 50 -16.79 -12.05 7.01
C GLU A 50 -15.68 -12.37 5.99
N ASN A 51 -15.14 -11.37 5.30
CA ASN A 51 -13.82 -11.46 4.69
C ASN A 51 -12.78 -10.80 5.61
N PRO A 52 -12.43 -11.42 6.76
CA PRO A 52 -11.41 -10.90 7.65
C PRO A 52 -10.07 -10.89 6.94
N LYS A 53 -9.23 -9.93 7.32
CA LYS A 53 -7.84 -9.93 6.86
C LYS A 53 -7.13 -11.17 7.40
N ASN A 54 -6.80 -12.11 6.54
CA ASN A 54 -5.96 -13.27 6.85
C ASN A 54 -4.60 -13.07 6.16
N SER A 55 -3.60 -13.89 6.51
CA SER A 55 -2.25 -13.82 5.92
C SER A 55 -2.26 -13.92 4.38
N HIS A 56 -3.32 -14.52 3.82
CA HIS A 56 -3.53 -14.72 2.39
C HIS A 56 -4.08 -13.48 1.66
N ASN A 57 -4.81 -12.59 2.35
CA ASN A 57 -5.39 -11.37 1.77
C ASN A 57 -4.78 -10.08 2.34
N SER A 58 -3.89 -10.17 3.35
CA SER A 58 -3.14 -9.05 3.90
C SER A 58 -2.08 -8.50 2.95
N SER A 59 -1.68 -9.30 1.95
CA SER A 59 -0.85 -8.88 0.83
C SER A 59 -1.64 -8.18 -0.28
N ILE A 60 -2.98 -8.11 -0.19
CA ILE A 60 -3.80 -7.38 -1.15
C ILE A 60 -3.67 -5.88 -0.82
N PRO A 61 -3.03 -5.07 -1.69
CA PRO A 61 -2.90 -3.64 -1.48
C PRO A 61 -4.27 -2.96 -1.44
N LEU A 62 -4.39 -1.85 -0.71
CA LEU A 62 -5.63 -1.04 -0.63
C LEU A 62 -6.19 -0.63 -2.00
N SER A 63 -5.37 -0.62 -3.05
CA SER A 63 -5.77 -0.32 -4.43
C SER A 63 -6.56 -1.45 -5.12
N GLN A 64 -6.53 -2.68 -4.59
CA GLN A 64 -7.24 -3.85 -5.11
C GLN A 64 -8.49 -4.23 -4.28
N ASP A 65 -8.81 -3.45 -3.26
CA ASP A 65 -10.07 -3.57 -2.52
C ASP A 65 -11.26 -3.30 -3.46
N GLN A 66 -11.92 -4.39 -3.88
CA GLN A 66 -13.03 -4.37 -4.84
C GLN A 66 -14.25 -3.57 -4.34
N PHE A 67 -14.28 -3.21 -3.06
CA PHE A 67 -15.40 -2.50 -2.43
C PHE A 67 -15.21 -0.99 -2.35
N ARG A 68 -14.08 -0.43 -2.83
CA ARG A 68 -13.85 1.02 -2.90
C ARG A 68 -13.72 1.52 -4.33
N GLN A 69 -14.85 1.87 -4.94
CA GLN A 69 -14.84 2.68 -6.15
C GLN A 69 -14.52 4.14 -5.80
N THR A 70 -13.27 4.56 -5.98
CA THR A 70 -12.93 5.98 -5.94
C THR A 70 -13.43 6.63 -7.24
N LYS A 71 -14.56 7.35 -7.15
CA LYS A 71 -15.04 8.16 -8.28
C LYS A 71 -14.07 9.34 -8.45
N SER A 72 -13.17 9.23 -9.42
CA SER A 72 -12.28 10.33 -9.80
C SER A 72 -13.10 11.56 -10.19
N LEU A 73 -13.00 12.64 -9.40
CA LEU A 73 -13.57 13.95 -9.73
C LEU A 73 -12.79 14.67 -10.84
N ARG A 74 -11.62 14.15 -11.23
CA ARG A 74 -10.79 14.71 -12.30
C ARG A 74 -11.45 14.48 -13.66
N LYS A 75 -11.68 15.56 -14.41
CA LYS A 75 -12.03 15.49 -15.84
C LYS A 75 -10.88 14.82 -16.61
N LYS A 76 -11.18 13.81 -17.43
CA LYS A 76 -10.17 13.15 -18.28
C LYS A 76 -9.47 14.21 -19.14
N PRO A 77 -8.14 14.37 -19.03
CA PRO A 77 -7.42 15.28 -19.92
C PRO A 77 -7.45 14.72 -21.35
N ASN A 78 -7.66 15.58 -22.34
CA ASN A 78 -7.48 15.24 -23.77
C ASN A 78 -6.01 15.13 -24.20
N LYS A 79 -5.09 15.09 -23.23
CA LYS A 79 -3.66 14.92 -23.48
C LYS A 79 -3.34 13.43 -23.46
N LYS A 80 -2.54 12.97 -24.42
CA LYS A 80 -1.99 11.60 -24.41
C LYS A 80 -1.35 11.35 -23.05
N VAL A 81 -1.78 10.29 -22.36
CA VAL A 81 -1.10 9.83 -21.15
C VAL A 81 0.26 9.30 -21.61
N GLY A 82 1.34 9.92 -21.17
CA GLY A 82 2.67 9.56 -21.64
C GLY A 82 3.74 9.99 -20.66
N GLY A 83 4.41 9.00 -20.07
CA GLY A 83 5.82 9.14 -19.71
C GLY A 83 6.66 9.07 -20.99
N GLN A 84 7.89 9.59 -20.94
CA GLN A 84 8.84 9.45 -22.02
C GLN A 84 9.01 7.96 -22.37
N GLN A 85 9.02 7.62 -23.66
CA GLN A 85 9.38 6.25 -24.09
C GLN A 85 10.81 6.00 -23.63
N GLY A 86 10.99 5.26 -22.54
CA GLY A 86 12.31 4.92 -22.05
C GLY A 86 13.04 4.06 -23.08
N SER A 87 14.14 4.57 -23.63
CA SER A 87 15.07 3.77 -24.42
C SER A 87 15.99 2.99 -23.49
N LYS A 88 16.21 1.71 -23.75
CA LYS A 88 17.20 0.90 -23.02
C LYS A 88 18.62 1.39 -23.36
N LEU A 89 19.51 1.45 -22.36
CA LEU A 89 20.92 1.74 -22.60
C LEU A 89 21.56 0.57 -23.35
N LEU A 90 22.10 0.84 -24.54
CA LEU A 90 22.83 -0.14 -25.34
C LEU A 90 24.33 -0.07 -25.01
N LYS A 91 25.01 -1.21 -25.10
CA LYS A 91 26.47 -1.27 -24.95
C LYS A 91 27.13 -0.46 -26.07
N ILE A 92 28.05 0.43 -25.70
CA ILE A 92 28.77 1.32 -26.63
C ILE A 92 30.07 0.63 -27.07
N SER A 93 30.47 0.77 -28.33
CA SER A 93 31.69 0.15 -28.86
C SER A 93 32.98 0.77 -28.30
N ASN A 94 32.99 2.08 -28.05
CA ASN A 94 34.14 2.84 -27.57
C ASN A 94 33.82 3.57 -26.26
N PRO A 95 34.06 2.96 -25.07
CA PRO A 95 33.82 3.62 -23.79
C PRO A 95 34.93 4.64 -23.46
N ASP A 96 34.60 5.68 -22.68
CA ASP A 96 35.56 6.72 -22.29
C ASP A 96 36.76 6.18 -21.49
N LYS A 97 36.55 5.08 -20.75
CA LYS A 97 37.58 4.40 -19.95
C LYS A 97 37.40 2.90 -20.02
N ILE A 98 38.51 2.18 -20.15
CA ILE A 98 38.57 0.71 -20.06
C ILE A 98 39.42 0.36 -18.84
N ILE A 99 38.85 -0.39 -17.90
CA ILE A 99 39.57 -0.96 -16.76
C ILE A 99 39.67 -2.46 -17.02
N PHE A 100 40.89 -2.95 -17.21
CA PHE A 100 41.16 -4.37 -17.40
C PHE A 100 41.47 -5.02 -16.05
N HIS A 101 40.80 -6.15 -15.78
CA HIS A 101 41.01 -6.95 -14.58
C HIS A 101 41.56 -8.30 -15.00
N ASP A 102 42.86 -8.50 -14.78
CA ASP A 102 43.57 -9.71 -15.16
C ASP A 102 43.73 -10.67 -13.97
N ILE A 103 43.98 -11.94 -14.26
CA ILE A 103 44.26 -12.99 -13.27
C ILE A 103 45.50 -13.75 -13.72
N THR A 104 46.61 -13.58 -12.98
CA THR A 104 47.89 -14.21 -13.32
C THR A 104 48.12 -15.53 -12.60
N VAL A 105 47.27 -15.87 -11.62
CA VAL A 105 47.45 -17.02 -10.72
C VAL A 105 46.14 -17.75 -10.52
N CYS A 106 46.20 -19.08 -10.57
CA CYS A 106 45.05 -19.94 -10.30
C CYS A 106 44.68 -19.92 -8.81
N GLU A 107 43.40 -19.66 -8.50
CA GLU A 107 42.90 -19.62 -7.12
C GLU A 107 42.97 -21.00 -6.42
N CYS A 108 42.87 -22.09 -7.17
CA CYS A 108 42.86 -23.45 -6.61
C CYS A 108 44.26 -23.97 -6.26
N CYS A 109 45.24 -23.78 -7.15
CA CYS A 109 46.57 -24.40 -7.02
C CYS A 109 47.75 -23.42 -7.07
N GLN A 110 47.48 -22.13 -7.21
CA GLN A 110 48.49 -21.05 -7.29
C GLN A 110 49.47 -21.15 -8.46
N ALA A 111 49.20 -22.02 -9.44
CA ALA A 111 49.97 -22.05 -10.68
C ALA A 111 49.79 -20.75 -11.49
N LEU A 112 50.83 -20.35 -12.21
CA LEU A 112 50.79 -19.22 -13.12
C LEU A 112 49.86 -19.52 -14.31
N LEU A 113 48.99 -18.58 -14.62
CA LEU A 113 48.13 -18.60 -15.80
C LEU A 113 48.78 -17.73 -16.88
N LEU A 114 49.38 -18.38 -17.88
CA LEU A 114 50.13 -17.71 -18.96
C LEU A 114 49.32 -17.59 -20.26
N ASP A 115 48.23 -18.33 -20.37
CA ASP A 115 47.40 -18.40 -21.57
C ASP A 115 46.34 -17.29 -21.60
N GLU A 116 45.97 -16.85 -22.80
CA GLU A 116 44.89 -15.90 -23.01
C GLU A 116 43.52 -16.55 -22.72
N GLY A 117 42.69 -15.86 -21.93
CA GLY A 117 41.35 -16.30 -21.57
C GLY A 117 40.22 -15.67 -22.40
N GLU A 118 38.99 -16.11 -22.15
CA GLU A 118 37.80 -15.47 -22.72
C GLU A 118 37.55 -14.08 -22.10
N LEU A 119 37.44 -13.05 -22.94
CA LEU A 119 37.10 -11.70 -22.48
C LEU A 119 35.57 -11.51 -22.35
N LYS A 120 35.10 -11.26 -21.13
CA LYS A 120 33.72 -10.84 -20.84
C LYS A 120 33.71 -9.41 -20.31
N SER A 121 32.76 -8.59 -20.77
CA SER A 121 32.69 -7.18 -20.37
C SER A 121 31.28 -6.68 -20.11
N ARG A 122 31.15 -5.87 -19.06
CA ARG A 122 29.98 -5.07 -18.70
C ARG A 122 30.34 -3.58 -18.79
N GLN A 123 29.36 -2.73 -19.06
CA GLN A 123 29.54 -1.28 -19.04
C GLN A 123 28.69 -0.67 -17.94
N VAL A 124 29.24 0.35 -17.27
CA VAL A 124 28.56 1.13 -16.26
C VAL A 124 28.46 2.56 -16.79
N PHE A 125 27.25 3.11 -16.78
CA PHE A 125 26.95 4.47 -17.25
C PHE A 125 26.86 5.40 -16.04
N ASP A 126 27.97 5.97 -15.64
CA ASP A 126 28.03 6.96 -14.56
C ASP A 126 28.14 8.37 -15.13
N ILE A 127 27.50 9.33 -14.45
CA ILE A 127 27.64 10.75 -14.75
C ILE A 127 28.80 11.27 -13.88
N PRO A 128 29.92 11.72 -14.48
CA PRO A 128 31.03 12.26 -13.70
C PRO A 128 30.58 13.52 -12.96
N LYS A 129 31.30 13.89 -11.89
CA LYS A 129 31.00 15.10 -11.11
C LYS A 129 30.87 16.31 -12.04
N LEU A 130 29.66 16.84 -12.13
CA LEU A 130 29.36 18.03 -12.91
C LEU A 130 30.05 19.23 -12.25
N LYS A 131 30.81 19.99 -13.05
CA LYS A 131 31.32 21.29 -12.62
C LYS A 131 30.29 22.34 -13.00
N ILE A 132 29.81 23.10 -12.02
CA ILE A 132 28.90 24.22 -12.27
C ILE A 132 29.72 25.37 -12.85
N GLU A 133 29.34 25.84 -14.03
CA GLU A 133 29.85 27.09 -14.57
C GLU A 133 29.02 28.24 -14.01
N VAL A 134 29.67 29.16 -13.30
CA VAL A 134 29.01 30.35 -12.74
C VAL A 134 29.41 31.55 -13.59
N THR A 135 28.44 32.12 -14.30
CA THR A 135 28.62 33.39 -15.01
C THR A 135 28.09 34.52 -14.15
N GLU A 136 28.99 35.36 -13.62
CA GLU A 136 28.59 36.60 -12.96
C GLU A 136 28.37 37.69 -14.01
N HIS A 137 27.15 38.25 -14.03
CA HIS A 137 26.85 39.42 -14.84
C HIS A 137 26.93 40.66 -13.95
N GLN A 138 27.78 41.62 -14.32
CA GLN A 138 27.91 42.91 -13.64
C GLN A 138 27.36 44.05 -14.49
N ILE A 139 26.78 45.05 -13.83
CA ILE A 139 26.41 46.33 -14.46
C ILE A 139 27.18 47.47 -13.80
N ILE A 140 27.50 48.48 -14.60
CA ILE A 140 28.19 49.68 -14.13
C ILE A 140 27.20 50.82 -13.96
N ILE A 141 27.42 51.61 -12.91
CA ILE A 141 26.66 52.83 -12.64
C ILE A 141 27.64 54.00 -12.60
N LYS A 142 27.43 55.01 -13.45
CA LYS A 142 28.25 56.23 -13.52
C LYS A 142 27.40 57.47 -13.24
N LYS A 143 28.01 58.50 -12.65
CA LYS A 143 27.35 59.80 -12.39
C LYS A 143 28.06 60.91 -13.17
N CYS A 144 27.28 61.72 -13.89
CA CYS A 144 27.73 62.97 -14.50
C CYS A 144 26.50 63.88 -14.59
N GLY A 145 26.25 64.69 -13.55
CA GLY A 145 25.00 65.46 -13.38
C GLY A 145 23.75 64.60 -13.07
N ALA A 146 23.62 63.42 -13.67
CA ALA A 146 22.58 62.42 -13.43
C ALA A 146 23.15 61.00 -13.30
N LYS A 147 22.33 60.05 -12.82
CA LYS A 147 22.73 58.64 -12.59
C LYS A 147 22.44 57.79 -13.83
N ASN A 148 23.49 57.28 -14.48
CA ASN A 148 23.42 56.41 -15.64
C ASN A 148 23.76 54.96 -15.24
N LYS A 149 23.01 53.97 -15.75
CA LYS A 149 23.22 52.54 -15.44
C LYS A 149 23.23 51.72 -16.72
N SER A 150 24.18 50.79 -16.86
CA SER A 150 24.09 49.74 -17.89
C SER A 150 23.03 48.71 -17.50
N VAL A 151 22.49 48.00 -18.49
CA VAL A 151 21.42 47.02 -18.29
C VAL A 151 21.92 45.61 -18.57
N PHE A 152 21.38 44.63 -17.85
CA PHE A 152 21.60 43.23 -18.18
C PHE A 152 20.90 42.89 -19.50
N SER A 153 21.58 42.15 -20.38
CA SER A 153 20.90 41.55 -21.54
C SER A 153 19.88 40.55 -21.05
N LYS A 154 18.65 40.65 -21.57
CA LYS A 154 17.62 39.61 -21.38
C LYS A 154 18.05 38.40 -22.21
N LYS A 155 18.49 37.32 -21.57
CA LYS A 155 18.57 36.01 -22.24
C LYS A 155 17.12 35.53 -22.47
N ASN A 156 16.80 35.15 -23.71
CA ASN A 156 15.61 34.34 -24.02
C ASN A 156 15.79 32.92 -23.47
#